data_AF-A0A7S1AK99-F1
#
_entry.id   AF-A0A7S1AK99-F1
#
_cell.length_a   1.000
_cell.length_b   1.000
_cell.length_c   1.000
_cell.angle_alpha   90.00
_cell.angle_beta   90.00
_cell.angle_gamma   90.00
#
_symmetry.space_group_name_H-M   'P 1'
#
loop_
_entity.id
_entity.type
_entity.pdbx_description
1 polymer ?
#
loop_
_entity_poly.entity_id
_entity_poly.type
_entity_poly.pdbx_seq_one_letter_code
_entity_poly.pdbx_strand_id
1 'polypeptide(L)'
;GKYGWYGLAFVFELVRARNWQRARSMLNIFEEARCRMVCMPCKEHDEQAAATQFLTHFIGRLLASHGCKSTSVDLKGFESLCKVVDNTCKDSFDLFYGLFKYNKLSSDTISRLKRTFANIETWLNFPQHKCLQEA
;
A
#
# COMPACT_ATOMS: atom_id res chain seq x y z
N GLY A 1 -6.39 -14.05 -5.24
CA GLY A 1 -5.65 -13.45 -6.35
C GLY A 1 -5.75 -14.32 -7.58
N LYS A 2 -4.97 -14.02 -8.62
CA LYS A 2 -5.00 -14.69 -9.93
C LYS A 2 -4.91 -16.23 -9.84
N TYR A 3 -4.29 -16.77 -8.80
CA TYR A 3 -4.05 -18.21 -8.61
C TYR A 3 -4.68 -18.77 -7.31
N GLY A 4 -5.79 -18.18 -6.85
CA GLY A 4 -6.44 -18.55 -5.60
C GLY A 4 -6.00 -17.70 -4.41
N TRP A 5 -6.35 -18.13 -3.19
CA TRP A 5 -6.16 -17.36 -1.95
C TRP A 5 -5.12 -17.95 -0.99
N TYR A 6 -4.49 -19.06 -1.37
CA TYR A 6 -3.44 -19.69 -0.59
C TYR A 6 -2.36 -18.68 -0.18
N GLY A 7 -2.13 -18.57 1.13
CA GLY A 7 -1.10 -17.70 1.71
C GLY A 7 -1.39 -16.20 1.65
N LEU A 8 -2.50 -15.75 1.02
CA LEU A 8 -2.91 -14.35 1.05
C LEU A 8 -3.44 -13.99 2.44
N ALA A 9 -3.16 -12.77 2.90
CA ALA A 9 -3.65 -12.30 4.17
C ALA A 9 -5.16 -12.04 4.09
N PHE A 10 -5.91 -12.59 5.05
CA PHE A 10 -7.28 -12.20 5.34
C PHE A 10 -7.29 -11.56 6.73
N VAL A 11 -7.50 -10.24 6.76
CA VAL A 11 -7.49 -9.45 7.98
C VAL A 11 -8.91 -9.32 8.52
N PHE A 12 -9.12 -9.51 9.82
CA PHE A 12 -10.44 -9.37 10.44
C PHE A 12 -10.36 -8.82 11.86
N GLU A 13 -11.45 -8.19 12.28
CA GLU A 13 -11.73 -7.85 13.68
C GLU A 13 -13.13 -8.36 14.04
N LEU A 14 -13.26 -9.01 15.19
CA LEU A 14 -14.55 -9.41 15.73
C LEU A 14 -15.19 -8.27 16.53
N VAL A 15 -15.53 -7.18 15.85
CA VAL A 15 -16.04 -5.94 16.49
C VAL A 15 -17.29 -6.20 17.34
N ARG A 16 -18.26 -6.95 16.78
CA ARG A 16 -19.50 -7.32 17.49
C ARG A 16 -20.14 -8.58 16.91
N ALA A 17 -19.63 -9.74 17.32
CA ALA A 17 -20.20 -11.04 16.93
C ALA A 17 -21.12 -11.59 18.04
N ARG A 18 -22.45 -11.48 17.87
CA ARG A 18 -23.43 -12.08 18.80
C ARG A 18 -23.73 -13.55 18.50
N ASN A 19 -23.70 -13.92 17.22
CA ASN A 19 -23.85 -15.30 16.76
C ASN A 19 -22.48 -15.83 16.36
N TRP A 20 -21.84 -16.54 17.28
CA TRP A 20 -20.49 -17.06 17.12
C TRP A 20 -20.38 -18.14 16.05
N GLN A 21 -21.40 -18.99 15.92
CA GLN A 21 -21.44 -20.05 14.91
C GLN A 21 -21.43 -19.44 13.51
N ARG A 22 -22.27 -18.43 13.25
CA ARG A 22 -22.30 -17.74 11.96
C ARG A 22 -20.99 -17.01 11.66
N ALA A 23 -20.42 -16.32 12.65
CA ALA A 23 -19.13 -15.66 12.49
C ALA A 23 -18.02 -16.67 12.14
N ARG A 24 -17.97 -17.80 12.86
CA ARG A 24 -17.00 -18.86 12.60
C ARG A 24 -17.19 -19.49 11.22
N SER A 25 -18.43 -19.79 10.81
CA SER A 25 -18.71 -20.32 9.47
C SER A 25 -18.23 -19.39 8.36
N MET A 26 -18.33 -18.08 8.54
CA MET A 26 -17.80 -17.12 7.55
C MET A 26 -16.27 -17.11 7.52
N LEU A 27 -15.62 -17.11 8.69
CA LEU A 27 -14.15 -17.17 8.77
C LEU A 27 -13.59 -18.48 8.18
N ASN A 28 -14.28 -19.60 8.37
CA ASN A 28 -13.88 -20.90 7.84
C ASN A 28 -13.75 -20.88 6.31
N ILE A 29 -14.52 -20.06 5.58
CA ILE A 29 -14.39 -19.94 4.11
C ILE A 29 -12.96 -19.55 3.71
N PHE A 30 -12.36 -18.60 4.44
CA PHE A 30 -11.01 -18.11 4.18
C PHE A 30 -9.95 -19.06 4.74
N GLU A 31 -10.23 -19.69 5.88
CA GLU A 31 -9.35 -20.68 6.51
C GLU A 31 -9.21 -21.93 5.62
N GLU A 32 -10.31 -22.44 5.07
CA GLU A 32 -10.34 -23.57 4.12
C GLU A 32 -9.69 -23.21 2.77
N ALA A 33 -9.80 -21.96 2.34
CA ALA A 33 -9.07 -21.42 1.19
C ALA A 33 -7.56 -21.22 1.47
N ARG A 34 -7.10 -21.57 2.69
CA ARG A 34 -5.71 -21.47 3.16
C ARG A 34 -5.17 -20.04 3.15
N CYS A 35 -6.03 -19.06 3.43
CA CYS A 35 -5.59 -17.70 3.73
C CYS A 35 -4.76 -17.69 5.02
N ARG A 36 -3.85 -16.72 5.14
CA ARG A 36 -3.27 -16.35 6.43
C ARG A 36 -4.28 -15.49 7.18
N MET A 37 -4.91 -16.07 8.20
CA MET A 37 -5.89 -15.40 9.03
C MET A 37 -5.18 -14.45 10.01
N VAL A 38 -5.44 -13.14 9.90
CA VAL A 38 -4.83 -12.10 10.74
C VAL A 38 -5.92 -11.40 11.54
N CYS A 39 -5.98 -11.65 12.84
CA CYS A 39 -6.89 -10.95 13.73
C CYS A 39 -6.22 -9.67 14.24
N MET A 40 -6.78 -8.50 13.92
CA MET A 40 -6.23 -7.23 14.39
C MET A 40 -7.30 -6.13 14.50
N PRO A 41 -7.14 -5.13 15.37
CA PRO A 41 -8.06 -4.00 15.46
C PRO A 41 -8.12 -3.18 14.17
N CYS A 42 -9.30 -2.65 13.82
CA CYS A 42 -9.51 -1.79 12.66
C CYS A 42 -8.57 -0.57 12.66
N LYS A 43 -8.32 0.02 13.84
CA LYS A 43 -7.40 1.16 13.97
C LYS A 43 -5.97 0.78 13.55
N GLU A 44 -5.49 -0.38 14.01
CA GLU A 44 -4.15 -0.86 13.68
C GLU A 44 -4.06 -1.26 12.21
N HIS A 45 -5.10 -1.89 11.67
CA HIS A 45 -5.21 -2.17 10.24
C HIS A 45 -5.09 -0.90 9.41
N ASP A 46 -5.82 0.18 9.76
CA ASP A 46 -5.79 1.43 9.02
C ASP A 46 -4.41 2.11 9.09
N GLU A 47 -3.74 2.07 10.25
CA GLU A 47 -2.36 2.54 10.39
C GLU A 47 -1.41 1.81 9.43
N GLN A 48 -1.49 0.48 9.39
CA GLN A 48 -0.67 -0.33 8.49
C GLN A 48 -1.04 -0.15 7.01
N ALA A 49 -2.33 -0.07 6.70
CA ALA A 49 -2.83 0.10 5.33
C ALA A 49 -2.45 1.46 4.75
N ALA A 50 -2.42 2.53 5.55
CA ALA A 50 -1.91 3.84 5.12
C ALA A 50 -0.42 3.77 4.74
N ALA A 51 0.38 3.09 5.57
CA ALA A 51 1.82 2.98 5.37
C ALA A 51 2.21 2.01 4.24
N THR A 52 1.35 1.05 3.88
CA THR A 52 1.64 0.00 2.90
C THR A 52 0.78 0.11 1.64
N GLN A 53 -0.51 -0.21 1.73
CA GLN A 53 -1.45 -0.24 0.61
C GLN A 53 -1.62 1.14 -0.02
N PHE A 54 -1.99 2.15 0.76
CA PHE A 54 -2.20 3.49 0.26
C PHE A 54 -0.93 4.06 -0.37
N LEU A 55 0.22 3.93 0.32
CA LEU A 55 1.51 4.36 -0.20
C LEU A 55 1.83 3.70 -1.55
N THR A 56 1.62 2.39 -1.67
CA THR A 56 1.86 1.63 -2.89
C THR A 56 0.99 2.13 -4.04
N HIS A 57 -0.32 2.33 -3.81
CA HIS A 57 -1.22 2.93 -4.81
C HIS A 57 -0.86 4.36 -5.16
N PHE A 58 -0.47 5.17 -4.18
CA PHE A 58 -0.09 6.56 -4.41
C PHE A 58 1.15 6.64 -5.32
N ILE A 59 2.21 5.89 -5.01
CA ILE A 59 3.43 5.85 -5.83
C ILE A 59 3.14 5.29 -7.22
N GLY A 60 2.39 4.19 -7.33
CA GLY A 60 2.04 3.62 -8.63
C GLY A 60 1.27 4.61 -9.51
N ARG A 61 0.28 5.31 -8.96
CA ARG A 61 -0.47 6.34 -9.71
C ARG A 61 0.35 7.59 -10.01
N LEU A 62 1.26 7.99 -9.12
CA LEU A 62 2.20 9.08 -9.36
C LEU A 62 3.13 8.75 -10.53
N LEU A 63 3.69 7.55 -10.56
CA LEU A 63 4.55 7.07 -11.64
C LEU A 63 3.77 6.96 -12.96
N ALA A 64 2.52 6.48 -12.92
CA ALA A 64 1.65 6.47 -14.08
C ALA A 64 1.43 7.88 -14.65
N SER A 65 1.15 8.85 -13.77
CA SER A 65 0.97 10.26 -14.14
C SER A 65 2.26 10.91 -14.64
N HIS A 66 3.42 10.48 -14.15
CA HIS A 66 4.72 10.92 -14.65
C HIS A 66 5.08 10.32 -16.01
N GLY A 67 4.31 9.35 -16.50
CA GLY A 67 4.55 8.69 -17.78
C GLY A 67 5.52 7.52 -17.71
N CYS A 68 5.60 6.83 -16.57
CA CYS A 68 6.37 5.60 -16.42
C CYS A 68 5.93 4.56 -17.47
N LYS A 69 6.77 4.37 -18.49
CA LYS A 69 6.59 3.44 -19.60
C LYS A 69 7.90 2.72 -19.84
N SER A 70 7.81 1.42 -20.10
CA SER A 70 8.98 0.61 -20.41
C SER A 70 9.71 1.12 -21.66
N THR A 71 11.03 1.07 -21.62
CA THR A 71 11.95 1.51 -22.68
C THR A 71 12.93 0.40 -23.05
N SER A 72 13.63 0.54 -24.19
CA SER A 72 14.61 -0.45 -24.66
C SER A 72 15.87 -0.57 -23.81
N VAL A 73 16.06 0.31 -22.83
CA VAL A 73 17.23 0.36 -21.93
C VAL A 73 16.83 0.18 -20.47
N ASP A 74 15.66 -0.39 -20.21
CA ASP A 74 15.17 -0.57 -18.85
C ASP A 74 16.10 -1.43 -18.00
N LEU A 75 16.32 -0.95 -16.77
CA LEU A 75 16.91 -1.76 -15.71
C LEU A 75 15.81 -2.60 -15.07
N LYS A 76 16.15 -3.80 -14.56
CA LYS A 76 15.21 -4.68 -13.83
C LYS A 76 14.46 -3.95 -12.69
N GLY A 77 15.12 -2.96 -12.06
CA GLY A 77 14.50 -2.12 -11.05
C GLY A 77 13.37 -1.25 -11.61
N PHE A 78 13.56 -0.65 -12.78
CA PHE A 78 12.54 0.16 -13.44
C PHE A 78 11.37 -0.70 -13.95
N GLU A 79 11.64 -1.90 -14.48
CA GLU A 79 10.58 -2.87 -14.82
C GLU A 79 9.68 -3.19 -13.61
N SER A 80 10.27 -3.25 -12.42
CA SER A 80 9.54 -3.49 -11.18
C SER A 80 8.64 -2.30 -10.83
N LEU A 81 9.08 -1.07 -11.08
CA LEU A 81 8.24 0.12 -10.93
C LEU A 81 7.07 0.13 -11.93
N CYS A 82 7.31 -0.24 -13.19
CA CYS A 82 6.23 -0.41 -14.18
C CYS A 82 5.21 -1.47 -13.72
N LYS A 83 5.65 -2.57 -13.12
CA LYS A 83 4.74 -3.58 -12.55
C LYS A 83 3.91 -3.03 -11.38
N VAL A 84 4.46 -2.11 -10.57
CA VAL A 84 3.68 -1.42 -9.52
C VAL A 84 2.60 -0.55 -10.15
N VAL A 85 2.92 0.19 -11.22
CA VAL A 85 1.92 0.95 -12.00
C VAL A 85 0.81 0.02 -12.50
N ASP A 86 1.18 -1.07 -13.18
CA ASP A 86 0.23 -2.03 -13.74
C ASP A 86 -0.69 -2.65 -12.69
N ASN A 87 -0.18 -2.91 -11.48
CA ASN A 87 -0.98 -3.50 -10.42
C ASN A 87 -1.90 -2.49 -9.73
N THR A 88 -1.49 -1.22 -9.65
CA THR A 88 -2.22 -0.19 -8.90
C THR A 88 -3.23 0.59 -9.75
N CYS A 89 -2.99 0.69 -11.06
CA CYS A 89 -3.86 1.39 -11.99
C CYS A 89 -4.98 0.53 -12.58
N LYS A 90 -4.97 -0.79 -12.34
CA LYS A 90 -6.11 -1.68 -12.65
C LYS A 90 -7.32 -1.42 -11.76
N ASP A 91 -7.09 -0.92 -10.55
CA ASP A 91 -8.15 -0.56 -9.62
C ASP A 91 -8.80 0.76 -10.01
N SER A 92 -10.11 0.89 -9.72
CA SER A 92 -10.85 2.11 -9.99
C SER A 92 -10.28 3.30 -9.20
N PHE A 93 -10.46 4.50 -9.75
CA PHE A 93 -10.12 5.72 -9.02
C PHE A 93 -10.92 5.83 -7.71
N ASP A 94 -12.18 5.42 -7.72
CA ASP A 94 -13.04 5.46 -6.52
C ASP A 94 -12.48 4.61 -5.38
N LEU A 95 -11.91 3.42 -5.67
CA LEU A 95 -11.27 2.60 -4.65
C LEU A 95 -10.07 3.33 -4.04
N PHE A 96 -9.21 3.90 -4.89
CA PHE A 96 -8.05 4.66 -4.44
C PHE A 96 -8.46 5.91 -3.63
N TYR A 97 -9.47 6.64 -4.09
CA TYR A 97 -10.01 7.79 -3.38
C TYR A 97 -10.61 7.38 -2.03
N GLY A 98 -11.25 6.21 -1.95
CA GLY A 98 -11.73 5.64 -0.69
C GLY A 98 -10.61 5.42 0.33
N LEU A 99 -9.46 4.87 -0.09
CA LEU A 99 -8.28 4.68 0.77
C LEU A 99 -7.75 6.01 1.33
N PHE A 100 -7.90 7.11 0.59
CA PHE A 100 -7.52 8.44 1.07
C PHE A 100 -8.58 9.07 1.97
N LYS A 101 -9.84 9.06 1.52
CA LYS A 101 -10.94 9.78 2.16
C LYS A 101 -11.30 9.21 3.53
N TYR A 102 -11.29 7.89 3.67
CA TYR A 102 -11.79 7.21 4.87
C TYR A 102 -10.67 6.82 5.85
N ASN A 103 -9.40 6.93 5.45
CA ASN A 103 -8.25 6.73 6.35
C ASN A 103 -7.46 8.03 6.47
N LYS A 104 -7.59 8.71 7.61
CA LYS A 104 -6.94 10.02 7.86
C LYS A 104 -5.41 9.96 7.74
N LEU A 105 -4.80 8.82 8.03
CA LEU A 105 -3.35 8.61 7.99
C LEU A 105 -2.79 8.57 6.56
N SER A 106 -3.65 8.37 5.56
CA SER A 106 -3.29 8.51 4.16
C SER A 106 -2.84 9.95 3.83
N SER A 107 -3.47 10.97 4.42
CA SER A 107 -3.06 12.37 4.24
C SER A 107 -1.67 12.65 4.85
N ASP A 108 -1.41 12.09 6.03
CA ASP A 108 -0.09 12.22 6.67
C ASP A 108 1.01 11.53 5.85
N THR A 109 0.67 10.42 5.20
CA THR A 109 1.56 9.72 4.27
C THR A 109 1.95 10.60 3.08
N ILE A 110 1.00 11.32 2.46
CA ILE A 110 1.30 12.29 1.39
C ILE A 110 2.20 13.41 1.91
N SER A 111 1.87 13.97 3.07
CA SER A 111 2.64 15.08 3.67
C SER A 111 4.08 14.66 3.99
N ARG A 112 4.28 13.44 4.49
CA ARG A 112 5.61 12.86 4.72
C ARG A 112 6.38 12.69 3.41
N LEU A 113 5.74 12.13 2.37
CA LEU A 113 6.37 11.98 1.05
C LEU A 113 6.83 13.31 0.46
N LYS A 114 6.01 14.37 0.54
CA LYS A 114 6.38 15.70 0.05
C LYS A 114 7.63 16.24 0.75
N ARG A 115 7.72 16.09 2.07
CA ARG A 115 8.91 16.49 2.84
C ARG A 115 10.14 15.67 2.45
N THR A 116 9.99 14.34 2.35
CA THR A 116 11.09 13.46 1.95
C THR A 116 11.59 13.79 0.53
N PHE A 117 10.68 14.09 -0.40
CA PHE A 117 11.04 14.50 -1.75
C PHE A 117 11.87 15.80 -1.74
N ALA A 118 11.41 16.83 -1.02
CA ALA A 118 12.15 18.09 -0.88
C ALA A 118 13.53 17.91 -0.23
N ASN A 119 13.65 17.01 0.76
CA ASN A 119 14.94 16.68 1.37
C ASN A 119 15.89 16.05 0.35
N ILE A 120 15.41 15.10 -0.46
CA ILE A 120 16.21 14.46 -1.50
C ILE A 120 16.68 15.49 -2.55
N GLU A 121 15.78 16.37 -3.01
CA GLU A 121 16.14 17.47 -3.91
C GLU A 121 17.22 18.38 -3.30
N THR A 122 17.07 18.69 -2.01
CA THR A 122 18.06 19.50 -1.27
C THR A 122 19.42 18.80 -1.24
N TRP A 123 19.47 17.50 -0.96
CA TRP A 123 20.72 16.73 -0.96
C TRP A 123 21.38 16.68 -2.35
N LEU A 124 20.58 16.56 -3.42
CA LEU A 124 21.09 16.55 -4.80
C LEU A 124 21.67 17.91 -5.20
N ASN A 125 21.01 19.00 -4.79
CA ASN A 125 21.47 20.35 -5.09
C ASN A 125 22.62 20.81 -4.18
N PHE A 126 22.69 20.28 -2.95
CA PHE A 126 23.71 20.63 -1.96
C PHE A 126 24.29 19.40 -1.25
N PRO A 127 25.19 18.64 -1.91
CA PRO A 127 25.69 17.35 -1.42
C PRO A 127 26.38 17.42 -0.05
N GLN A 128 26.92 18.57 0.32
CA GLN A 128 27.66 18.78 1.57
C GLN A 128 26.76 18.68 2.82
N HIS A 129 25.44 18.90 2.68
CA HIS A 129 24.49 18.77 3.79
C HIS A 129 24.13 17.32 4.15
N LYS A 130 24.44 16.35 3.28
CA LYS A 130 24.15 14.94 3.54
C LYS A 130 25.02 14.37 4.67
N CYS A 131 26.30 14.75 4.73
CA CYS A 131 27.24 14.29 5.76
C CYS A 131 26.85 14.68 7.20
N LEU A 132 26.01 15.70 7.39
CA LEU A 132 25.61 16.18 8.72
C LEU A 132 24.38 15.48 9.30
N GLN A 133 23.64 14.72 8.50
CA GLN A 133 22.45 13.97 8.95
C GLN A 133 22.71 12.47 9.10
N GLU A 134 23.86 11.98 8.62
CA GLU A 134 24.30 10.57 8.72
C GLU A 134 25.33 10.33 9.85
N ALA A 135 25.64 11.35 10.66
CA ALA A 135 26.53 11.30 11.84
C ALA A 135 25.73 11.49 13.13
#